data_AF-A0AAN7B403-F1
#
_entry.id   AF-A0AAN7B403-F1
#
_cell.length_a   1.000
_cell.length_b   1.000
_cell.length_c   1.000
_cell.angle_alpha   90.00
_cell.angle_beta   90.00
_cell.angle_gamma   90.00
#
_symmetry.space_group_name_H-M   'P 1'
#
loop_
_entity.id
_entity.type
_entity.pdbx_description
1 polymer ?
#
loop_
_entity_poly.entity_id
_entity_poly.type
_entity_poly.pdbx_seq_one_letter_code
_entity_poly.pdbx_strand_id
1 'polypeptide(L)'
;MLRQVCSSTTMEQTRLCLFIDGLDEYEGRPADIVDLIDIFRTLPNLKLCVSSRPWNEFEQTFGKNQSRKLYMHHINRDDIREYVHGTFSQDENYSAMEETGMKGDDLIEEIIDCSQGVFLWVNIVVRSFRDGLVNGDSIRDLQRRLRTLPVDLNEYFDKILLSDVDAVYRQESSRMFNAAVSAKGRLPFMAYRFIGPENQEAGFDHKLERMCKSKSNTQALQLQKRVNARCKGLLEIKMRESHREQGLLDPEVDFLHRTVKDLLVALETQQTLASWDQGSYNIDSMICHAILAQLKTATPICDEFHIVSFGPAEDFVFLFFNHCKALHDDPHHDFESLDRVLSEFYTTLSTFQIPGRRVIARWLDMFMVARCQAHGYLTILSQRELFTLLCAFFELDQYITRYVLQGNNVRAELCSAILYLAVRWGKTAMVQTFLEHGTNPNSSLPACTHKQTIWHDLVLWTMDEWQTMTTPTDSRIKELEWCVILFLQHGGRQGGALYVEEGFEMAPRFDQAGYGFDKSVRAANQGHNAVRMSYPLEFVDLGRYHSTEGFTITGGNIGRMGLHELPQL
;
A
#
# COMPACT_ATOMS: atom_id res chain seq x y z
N MET A 1 -6.20 -19.64 11.44
CA MET A 1 -5.20 -19.10 12.38
C MET A 1 -5.81 -18.35 13.57
N LEU A 2 -6.49 -17.20 13.41
CA LEU A 2 -7.07 -16.44 14.54
C LEU A 2 -8.08 -17.22 15.40
N ARG A 3 -9.02 -17.94 14.78
CA ARG A 3 -9.92 -18.86 15.52
C ARG A 3 -9.15 -19.89 16.33
N GLN A 4 -8.04 -20.40 15.78
CA GLN A 4 -7.17 -21.38 16.44
C GLN A 4 -6.47 -20.78 17.66
N VAL A 5 -5.86 -19.59 17.50
CA VAL A 5 -5.20 -18.83 18.59
C VAL A 5 -6.20 -18.49 19.70
N CYS A 6 -7.40 -18.03 19.35
CA CYS A 6 -8.45 -17.74 20.32
C CYS A 6 -8.99 -19.02 20.97
N SER A 7 -9.17 -20.11 20.20
CA SER A 7 -9.64 -21.39 20.74
C SER A 7 -8.62 -22.05 21.67
N SER A 8 -7.32 -21.91 21.38
CA SER A 8 -6.24 -22.39 22.25
C SER A 8 -6.12 -21.54 23.51
N THR A 9 -6.35 -20.21 23.43
CA THR A 9 -6.42 -19.36 24.64
C THR A 9 -7.69 -19.59 25.45
N THR A 10 -8.81 -20.04 24.85
CA THR A 10 -10.02 -20.43 25.59
C THR A 10 -9.89 -21.77 26.33
N MET A 11 -8.86 -22.57 26.05
CA MET A 11 -8.54 -23.76 26.88
C MET A 11 -7.90 -23.39 28.22
N GLU A 12 -7.34 -22.18 28.31
CA GLU A 12 -6.91 -21.57 29.57
C GLU A 12 -8.01 -20.59 30.01
N GLN A 13 -8.23 -20.38 31.31
CA GLN A 13 -9.31 -19.51 31.84
C GLN A 13 -9.09 -18.00 31.59
N THR A 14 -8.40 -17.65 30.50
CA THR A 14 -7.94 -16.31 30.18
C THR A 14 -9.08 -15.51 29.56
N ARG A 15 -9.35 -14.32 30.11
CA ARG A 15 -10.32 -13.36 29.56
C ARG A 15 -9.58 -12.36 28.69
N LEU A 16 -9.99 -12.24 27.43
CA LEU A 16 -9.40 -11.32 26.45
C LEU A 16 -10.33 -10.12 26.24
N CYS A 17 -9.74 -8.94 26.03
CA CYS A 17 -10.46 -7.75 25.56
C CYS A 17 -9.73 -7.19 24.35
N LEU A 18 -10.42 -7.08 23.21
CA LEU A 18 -9.86 -6.50 22.00
C LEU A 18 -10.45 -5.11 21.77
N PHE A 19 -9.56 -4.16 21.49
CA PHE A 19 -9.89 -2.83 21.02
C PHE A 19 -9.50 -2.76 19.54
N ILE A 20 -10.48 -2.61 18.66
CA ILE A 20 -10.26 -2.51 17.22
C ILE A 20 -10.68 -1.12 16.81
N ASP A 21 -9.69 -0.28 16.52
CA ASP A 21 -9.91 1.10 16.13
C ASP A 21 -10.09 1.19 14.60
N GLY A 22 -11.18 1.80 14.15
CA GLY A 22 -11.46 2.09 12.74
C GLY A 22 -11.80 0.87 11.89
N LEU A 23 -12.97 0.23 12.08
CA LEU A 23 -13.42 -0.84 11.17
C LEU A 23 -13.57 -0.36 9.72
N ASP A 24 -13.87 0.92 9.53
CA ASP A 24 -13.96 1.55 8.21
C ASP A 24 -12.59 1.82 7.56
N GLU A 25 -11.47 1.54 8.24
CA GLU A 25 -10.11 1.59 7.68
C GLU A 25 -9.72 0.30 6.95
N TYR A 26 -10.54 -0.74 7.02
CA TYR A 26 -10.31 -1.97 6.29
C TYR A 26 -10.41 -1.72 4.77
N GLU A 27 -9.30 -1.97 4.05
CA GLU A 27 -9.20 -1.72 2.60
C GLU A 27 -9.99 -2.73 1.73
N GLY A 28 -10.58 -3.76 2.35
CA GLY A 28 -11.45 -4.75 1.67
C GLY A 28 -12.94 -4.38 1.75
N ARG A 29 -13.82 -5.37 1.56
CA ARG A 29 -15.27 -5.11 1.64
C ARG A 29 -15.68 -4.99 3.11
N PRO A 30 -16.52 -4.00 3.49
CA PRO A 30 -17.03 -3.88 4.85
C PRO A 30 -17.73 -5.15 5.37
N ALA A 31 -18.34 -5.93 4.48
CA ALA A 31 -18.94 -7.22 4.82
C ALA A 31 -17.91 -8.22 5.39
N ASP A 32 -16.69 -8.26 4.85
CA ASP A 32 -15.68 -9.23 5.27
C ASP A 32 -15.21 -8.95 6.71
N ILE A 33 -15.07 -7.66 7.08
CA ILE A 33 -14.73 -7.27 8.47
C ILE A 33 -15.92 -7.45 9.42
N VAL A 34 -17.15 -7.20 8.95
CA VAL A 34 -18.37 -7.49 9.73
C VAL A 34 -18.44 -8.98 10.09
N ASP A 35 -18.22 -9.87 9.11
CA ASP A 35 -18.21 -11.32 9.32
C ASP A 35 -17.14 -11.72 10.34
N LEU A 36 -15.94 -11.13 10.28
CA LEU A 36 -14.88 -11.36 11.25
C LEU A 36 -15.28 -10.97 12.68
N ILE A 37 -15.88 -9.79 12.86
CA ILE A 37 -16.34 -9.32 14.16
C ILE A 37 -17.45 -10.21 14.70
N ASP A 38 -18.40 -10.64 13.87
CA ASP A 38 -19.45 -11.57 14.29
C ASP A 38 -18.89 -12.94 14.71
N ILE A 39 -17.84 -13.42 14.04
CA ILE A 39 -17.10 -14.60 14.49
C ILE A 39 -16.52 -14.37 15.88
N PHE A 40 -15.84 -13.25 16.12
CA PHE A 40 -15.27 -12.93 17.43
C PHE A 40 -16.33 -12.84 18.52
N ARG A 41 -17.52 -12.31 18.22
CA ARG A 41 -18.63 -12.24 19.19
C ARG A 41 -19.12 -13.60 19.67
N THR A 42 -18.92 -14.67 18.90
CA THR A 42 -19.28 -16.04 19.31
C THR A 42 -18.30 -16.67 20.29
N LEU A 43 -17.11 -16.09 20.45
CA LEU A 43 -16.05 -16.67 21.26
C LEU A 43 -16.30 -16.41 22.76
N PRO A 44 -16.24 -17.45 23.61
CA PRO A 44 -16.35 -17.27 25.05
C PRO A 44 -15.13 -16.51 25.60
N ASN A 45 -15.32 -15.79 26.71
CA ASN A 45 -14.27 -15.03 27.40
C ASN A 45 -13.63 -13.89 26.58
N LEU A 46 -14.25 -13.48 25.47
CA LEU A 46 -13.80 -12.36 24.65
C LEU A 46 -14.73 -11.15 24.82
N LYS A 47 -14.15 -9.98 25.14
CA LYS A 47 -14.81 -8.68 25.04
C LYS A 47 -14.28 -7.93 23.82
N LEU A 48 -15.17 -7.20 23.15
CA LEU A 48 -14.83 -6.38 21.99
C LEU A 48 -15.25 -4.94 22.27
N CYS A 49 -14.35 -4.01 21.98
CA CYS A 49 -14.65 -2.61 21.81
C CYS A 49 -14.18 -2.26 20.40
N VAL A 50 -15.11 -1.83 19.55
CA VAL A 50 -14.81 -1.51 18.15
C VAL A 50 -15.27 -0.09 17.87
N SER A 51 -14.51 0.65 17.08
CA SER A 51 -14.89 1.98 16.60
C SER A 51 -15.04 1.96 15.08
N SER A 52 -15.93 2.80 14.55
CA SER A 52 -16.06 3.03 13.12
C SER A 52 -16.74 4.37 12.86
N ARG A 53 -16.61 4.89 11.64
CA ARG A 53 -17.58 5.86 11.11
C ARG A 53 -18.99 5.24 11.06
N PRO A 54 -20.07 6.05 11.07
CA PRO A 54 -21.46 5.55 11.06
C PRO A 54 -21.88 5.09 9.66
N TRP A 55 -21.09 4.22 9.02
CA TRP A 55 -21.46 3.63 7.73
C TRP A 55 -22.64 2.68 7.92
N ASN A 56 -23.49 2.59 6.90
CA ASN A 56 -24.76 1.86 6.97
C ASN A 56 -24.56 0.39 7.32
N GLU A 57 -23.49 -0.23 6.82
CA GLU A 57 -23.13 -1.63 7.06
C GLU A 57 -22.87 -1.91 8.55
N PHE A 58 -22.14 -1.02 9.22
CA PHE A 58 -21.85 -1.12 10.65
C PHE A 58 -23.05 -0.75 11.52
N GLU A 59 -23.80 0.29 11.13
CA GLU A 59 -25.01 0.71 11.84
C GLU A 59 -26.11 -0.35 11.77
N GLN A 60 -26.31 -0.97 10.62
CA GLN A 60 -27.29 -2.04 10.43
C GLN A 60 -26.95 -3.29 11.27
N THR A 61 -25.66 -3.59 11.43
CA THR A 61 -25.21 -4.82 12.09
C THR A 61 -25.02 -4.63 13.60
N PHE A 62 -24.24 -3.62 14.00
CA PHE A 62 -23.83 -3.37 15.38
C PHE A 62 -24.64 -2.27 16.05
N GLY A 63 -25.27 -1.37 15.27
CA GLY A 63 -25.96 -0.19 15.78
C GLY A 63 -27.35 -0.42 16.36
N LYS A 64 -27.90 -1.64 16.27
CA LYS A 64 -29.24 -2.01 16.76
C LYS A 64 -29.41 -1.88 18.28
N ASN A 65 -28.34 -2.08 19.05
CA ASN A 65 -28.40 -1.99 20.51
C ASN A 65 -27.77 -0.68 21.00
N GLN A 66 -28.61 0.31 21.33
CA GLN A 66 -28.17 1.61 21.82
C GLN A 66 -27.36 1.53 23.12
N SER A 67 -27.61 0.54 23.99
CA SER A 67 -26.85 0.39 25.25
C SER A 67 -25.38 -0.03 25.06
N ARG A 68 -25.01 -0.44 23.84
CA ARG A 68 -23.67 -0.92 23.48
C ARG A 68 -23.03 -0.10 22.36
N LYS A 69 -23.60 1.06 22.06
CA LYS A 69 -23.12 2.00 21.05
C LYS A 69 -22.96 3.37 21.69
N LEU A 70 -21.84 4.03 21.41
CA LEU A 70 -21.56 5.38 21.85
C LEU A 70 -21.24 6.22 20.62
N TYR A 71 -21.98 7.32 20.44
CA TYR A 71 -21.63 8.33 19.46
C TYR A 71 -20.72 9.35 20.13
N MET A 72 -19.45 9.36 19.75
CA MET A 72 -18.44 10.21 20.39
C MET A 72 -18.79 11.71 20.30
N HIS A 73 -19.38 12.15 19.18
CA HIS A 73 -19.79 13.54 18.98
C HIS A 73 -20.94 14.00 19.90
N HIS A 74 -21.64 13.08 20.56
CA HIS A 74 -22.66 13.43 21.56
C HIS A 74 -22.11 13.57 22.98
N ILE A 75 -20.88 13.11 23.25
CA ILE A 75 -20.35 12.97 24.62
C ILE A 75 -19.03 13.71 24.85
N ASN A 76 -18.45 14.32 23.84
CA ASN A 76 -17.16 15.02 23.94
C ASN A 76 -17.25 16.52 24.27
N ARG A 77 -18.45 17.02 24.58
CA ARG A 77 -18.67 18.45 24.87
C ARG A 77 -17.74 18.96 25.97
N ASP A 78 -17.63 18.20 27.06
CA ASP A 78 -16.83 18.60 28.21
C ASP A 78 -15.32 18.45 27.93
N ASP A 79 -14.90 17.40 27.22
CA ASP A 79 -13.51 17.23 26.78
C ASP A 79 -13.06 18.37 25.85
N ILE A 80 -13.95 18.81 24.95
CA ILE A 80 -13.70 19.96 24.07
C ILE A 80 -13.57 21.23 24.90
N ARG A 81 -14.45 21.46 25.88
CA ARG A 81 -14.37 22.62 26.77
C ARG A 81 -13.03 22.66 27.50
N GLU A 82 -12.63 21.54 28.10
CA GLU A 82 -11.36 21.42 28.81
C GLU A 82 -10.17 21.67 27.89
N TYR A 83 -10.20 21.14 26.66
CA TYR A 83 -9.16 21.36 25.67
C TYR A 83 -9.03 22.83 25.24
N VAL A 84 -10.15 23.49 24.89
CA VAL A 84 -10.15 24.88 24.43
C VAL A 84 -9.67 25.79 25.56
N HIS A 85 -10.26 25.64 26.75
CA HIS A 85 -9.88 26.42 27.92
C HIS A 85 -8.41 26.20 28.27
N GLY A 86 -7.97 24.95 28.39
CA GLY A 86 -6.58 24.61 28.70
C GLY A 86 -5.58 25.14 27.66
N THR A 87 -5.97 25.21 26.39
CA THR A 87 -5.13 25.78 25.33
C THR A 87 -5.05 27.31 25.42
N PHE A 88 -6.16 28.00 25.66
CA PHE A 88 -6.19 29.45 25.76
C PHE A 88 -5.56 29.98 27.05
N SER A 89 -5.74 29.32 28.19
CA SER A 89 -5.09 29.70 29.45
C SER A 89 -3.56 29.60 29.43
N GLN A 90 -2.99 28.88 28.45
CA GLN A 90 -1.55 28.83 28.24
C GLN A 90 -1.02 29.96 27.34
N ASP A 91 -1.90 30.74 26.71
CA ASP A 91 -1.54 31.87 25.87
C ASP A 91 -1.47 33.16 26.71
N GLU A 92 -0.31 33.80 26.73
CA GLU A 92 -0.07 35.01 27.51
C GLU A 92 -0.99 36.17 27.06
N ASN A 93 -1.28 36.27 25.76
CA ASN A 93 -2.14 37.33 25.23
C ASN A 93 -3.59 37.14 25.68
N TYR A 94 -4.07 35.90 25.66
CA TYR A 94 -5.41 35.57 26.14
C TYR A 94 -5.55 35.84 27.65
N SER A 95 -4.56 35.41 28.44
CA SER A 95 -4.55 35.61 29.89
C SER A 95 -4.59 37.11 30.25
N ALA A 96 -3.78 37.93 29.56
CA ALA A 96 -3.77 39.38 29.75
C ALA A 96 -5.13 40.02 29.40
N MET A 97 -5.83 39.52 28.38
CA MET A 97 -7.16 40.00 28.01
C MET A 97 -8.23 39.62 29.06
N GLU A 98 -8.14 38.43 29.61
CA GLU A 98 -9.06 37.96 30.66
C GLU A 98 -8.93 38.80 31.94
N GLU A 99 -7.69 39.17 32.33
CA GLU A 99 -7.41 40.07 33.46
C GLU A 99 -8.03 41.47 33.29
N THR A 100 -8.20 41.94 32.05
CA THR A 100 -8.88 43.22 31.74
C THR A 100 -10.40 43.15 31.77
N GLY A 101 -10.98 42.00 32.10
CA GLY A 101 -12.42 41.81 32.34
C GLY A 101 -13.23 41.38 31.11
N MET A 102 -12.58 41.05 29.98
CA MET A 102 -13.26 40.39 28.87
C MET A 102 -13.33 38.88 29.13
N LYS A 103 -14.51 38.37 29.47
CA LYS A 103 -14.71 36.94 29.72
C LYS A 103 -14.72 36.16 28.41
N GLY A 104 -13.80 35.21 28.27
CA GLY A 104 -13.72 34.34 27.10
C GLY A 104 -14.67 33.14 27.15
N ASP A 105 -15.39 32.91 28.25
CA ASP A 105 -16.35 31.81 28.41
C ASP A 105 -17.38 31.76 27.28
N ASP A 106 -17.91 32.91 26.85
CA ASP A 106 -18.88 33.00 25.76
C ASP A 106 -18.27 32.54 24.42
N LEU A 107 -16.99 32.84 24.18
CA LEU A 107 -16.28 32.36 22.99
C LEU A 107 -16.06 30.85 23.07
N ILE A 108 -15.73 30.31 24.24
CA ILE A 108 -15.55 28.88 24.45
C ILE A 108 -16.86 28.12 24.19
N GLU A 109 -17.98 28.57 24.74
CA GLU A 109 -19.28 27.95 24.48
C GLU A 109 -19.68 28.05 23.00
N GLU A 110 -19.41 29.18 22.34
CA GLU A 110 -19.67 29.33 20.89
C GLU A 110 -18.83 28.35 20.06
N ILE A 111 -17.55 28.14 20.41
CA ILE A 111 -16.68 27.13 19.76
C ILE A 111 -17.25 25.72 19.96
N ILE A 112 -17.66 25.38 21.18
CA ILE A 112 -18.21 24.06 21.50
C ILE A 112 -19.48 23.81 20.68
N ASP A 113 -20.39 24.77 20.63
CA ASP A 113 -21.65 24.64 19.89
C ASP A 113 -21.41 24.52 18.38
N CYS A 114 -20.49 25.32 17.82
CA CYS A 114 -20.12 25.23 16.42
C CYS A 114 -19.39 23.93 16.07
N SER A 115 -18.70 23.29 17.02
CA SER A 115 -17.95 22.07 16.74
C SER A 115 -18.81 20.87 16.38
N GLN A 116 -20.10 20.86 16.79
CA GLN A 116 -20.99 19.70 16.70
C GLN A 116 -20.36 18.41 17.25
N GLY A 117 -19.46 18.53 18.23
CA GLY A 117 -18.71 17.41 18.78
C GLY A 117 -17.64 16.84 17.83
N VAL A 118 -17.05 17.65 16.95
CA VAL A 118 -15.95 17.22 16.08
C VAL A 118 -14.63 17.81 16.58
N PHE A 119 -13.82 16.99 17.27
CA PHE A 119 -12.58 17.45 17.90
C PHE A 119 -11.55 18.00 16.89
N LEU A 120 -11.53 17.45 15.68
CA LEU A 120 -10.67 17.92 14.60
C LEU A 120 -11.03 19.37 14.19
N TRP A 121 -12.32 19.68 14.09
CA TRP A 121 -12.78 21.03 13.78
C TRP A 121 -12.31 22.01 14.87
N VAL A 122 -12.48 21.64 16.14
CA VAL A 122 -12.02 22.43 17.29
C VAL A 122 -10.51 22.68 17.21
N ASN A 123 -9.73 21.64 16.94
CA ASN A 123 -8.28 21.75 16.85
C ASN A 123 -7.85 22.79 15.80
N ILE A 124 -8.49 22.77 14.62
CA ILE A 124 -8.16 23.70 13.54
C ILE A 124 -8.59 25.13 13.91
N VAL A 125 -9.78 25.32 14.48
CA VAL A 125 -10.28 26.64 14.91
C VAL A 125 -9.40 27.25 15.99
N VAL A 126 -9.06 26.47 17.02
CA VAL A 126 -8.19 26.90 18.12
C VAL A 126 -6.80 27.27 17.62
N ARG A 127 -6.21 26.49 16.70
CA ARG A 127 -4.93 26.86 16.05
C ARG A 127 -5.03 28.21 15.33
N SER A 128 -6.08 28.40 14.54
CA SER A 128 -6.36 29.65 13.83
C SER A 128 -6.52 30.84 14.79
N PHE A 129 -7.12 30.64 15.97
CA PHE A 129 -7.30 31.69 16.98
C PHE A 129 -6.00 32.03 17.71
N ARG A 130 -5.11 31.08 17.94
CA ARG A 130 -3.77 31.38 18.46
C ARG A 130 -3.00 32.30 17.53
N ASP A 131 -3.10 32.10 16.22
CA ASP A 131 -2.50 33.04 15.24
C ASP A 131 -3.15 34.44 15.36
N GLY A 132 -4.46 34.50 15.60
CA GLY A 132 -5.17 35.76 15.86
C GLY A 132 -4.71 36.46 17.14
N LEU A 133 -4.54 35.72 18.23
CA LEU A 133 -4.04 36.23 19.51
C LEU A 133 -2.62 36.81 19.37
N VAL A 134 -1.74 36.14 18.62
CA VAL A 134 -0.40 36.66 18.30
C VAL A 134 -0.48 37.98 17.51
N ASN A 135 -1.51 38.16 16.68
CA ASN A 135 -1.78 39.41 15.95
C ASN A 135 -2.52 40.47 16.79
N GLY A 136 -2.87 40.17 18.04
CA GLY A 136 -3.58 41.08 18.94
C GLY A 136 -5.09 41.13 18.75
N ASP A 137 -5.70 40.09 18.15
CA ASP A 137 -7.16 40.00 17.99
C ASP A 137 -7.87 40.01 19.35
N SER A 138 -8.92 40.83 19.48
CA SER A 138 -9.77 40.81 20.67
C SER A 138 -10.70 39.57 20.69
N ILE A 139 -11.32 39.24 21.84
CA ILE A 139 -12.32 38.16 21.92
C ILE A 139 -13.45 38.40 20.89
N ARG A 140 -13.84 39.66 20.66
CA ARG A 140 -14.84 40.01 19.65
C ARG A 140 -14.39 39.75 18.23
N ASP A 141 -13.10 39.92 17.93
CA ASP A 141 -12.54 39.63 16.61
C ASP A 141 -12.45 38.12 16.40
N LEU A 142 -12.07 37.36 17.43
CA LEU A 142 -12.11 35.89 17.40
C LEU A 142 -13.55 35.36 17.21
N GLN A 143 -14.55 35.91 17.90
CA GLN A 143 -15.97 35.59 17.68
C GLN A 143 -16.42 35.94 16.26
N ARG A 144 -16.01 37.10 15.73
CA ARG A 144 -16.32 37.48 14.35
C ARG A 144 -15.71 36.48 13.37
N ARG A 145 -14.47 36.06 13.61
CA ARG A 145 -13.78 35.04 12.80
C ARG A 145 -14.50 33.71 12.88
N LEU A 146 -14.89 33.26 14.08
CA LEU A 146 -15.65 32.02 14.33
C LEU A 146 -16.89 31.94 13.43
N ARG A 147 -17.69 33.00 13.41
CA ARG A 147 -18.95 33.08 12.66
C ARG A 147 -18.78 33.07 11.13
N THR A 148 -17.56 33.26 10.63
CA THR A 148 -17.26 33.12 9.19
C THR A 148 -16.80 31.71 8.81
N LEU A 149 -16.54 30.85 9.79
CA LEU A 149 -16.03 29.50 9.55
C LEU A 149 -17.19 28.54 9.33
N PRO A 150 -17.13 27.71 8.28
CA PRO A 150 -18.11 26.65 8.09
C PRO A 150 -18.11 25.68 9.28
N VAL A 151 -19.31 25.26 9.69
CA VAL A 151 -19.49 24.23 10.71
C VAL A 151 -19.18 22.84 10.15
N ASP A 152 -19.51 22.61 8.87
CA ASP A 152 -19.15 21.38 8.19
C ASP A 152 -17.64 21.35 7.89
N LEU A 153 -17.01 20.21 8.18
CA LEU A 153 -15.57 20.06 8.07
C LEU A 153 -15.09 20.03 6.60
N ASN A 154 -15.90 19.50 5.68
CA ASN A 154 -15.54 19.51 4.26
C ASN A 154 -15.64 20.93 3.71
N GLU A 155 -16.71 21.66 4.02
CA GLU A 155 -16.82 23.08 3.66
C GLU A 155 -15.68 23.91 4.27
N TYR A 156 -15.25 23.58 5.49
CA TYR A 156 -14.11 24.23 6.13
C TYR A 156 -12.82 23.98 5.35
N PHE A 157 -12.57 22.74 4.93
CA PHE A 157 -11.39 22.44 4.12
C PHE A 157 -11.47 23.04 2.71
N ASP A 158 -12.65 23.07 2.11
CA ASP A 158 -12.87 23.78 0.83
C ASP A 158 -12.56 25.26 0.99
N LYS A 159 -12.97 25.88 2.11
CA LYS A 159 -12.57 27.26 2.43
C LYS A 159 -11.05 27.39 2.53
N ILE A 160 -10.36 26.49 3.23
CA ILE A 160 -8.88 26.52 3.32
C ILE A 160 -8.27 26.42 1.91
N LEU A 161 -8.66 25.42 1.13
CA LEU A 161 -8.10 25.15 -0.18
C LEU A 161 -8.40 26.31 -1.15
N LEU A 162 -9.67 26.70 -1.29
CA LEU A 162 -10.12 27.67 -2.29
C LEU A 162 -9.78 29.11 -1.91
N SER A 163 -9.82 29.45 -0.62
CA SER A 163 -9.73 30.85 -0.16
C SER A 163 -8.41 31.17 0.53
N ASP A 164 -7.87 30.27 1.36
CA ASP A 164 -6.72 30.60 2.21
C ASP A 164 -5.36 30.32 1.54
N VAL A 165 -5.30 29.36 0.60
CA VAL A 165 -4.09 29.12 -0.20
C VAL A 165 -3.92 30.26 -1.22
N ASP A 166 -2.87 31.05 -1.01
CA ASP A 166 -2.51 32.16 -1.90
C ASP A 166 -2.31 31.62 -3.34
N ALA A 167 -2.84 32.36 -4.32
CA ALA A 167 -2.78 32.03 -5.73
C ALA A 167 -1.36 31.70 -6.21
N VAL A 168 -0.33 32.38 -5.67
CA VAL A 168 1.08 32.12 -6.02
C VAL A 168 1.56 30.73 -5.60
N TYR A 169 0.95 30.13 -4.58
CA TYR A 169 1.33 28.81 -4.06
C TYR A 169 0.46 27.68 -4.60
N ARG A 170 -0.64 27.97 -5.30
CA ARG A 170 -1.62 26.95 -5.71
C ARG A 170 -1.03 25.82 -6.54
N GLN A 171 -0.15 26.15 -7.49
CA GLN A 171 0.51 25.12 -8.31
C GLN A 171 1.36 24.17 -7.46
N GLU A 172 2.20 24.72 -6.56
CA GLU A 172 3.01 23.90 -5.65
C GLU A 172 2.15 23.10 -4.67
N SER A 173 1.08 23.72 -4.16
CA SER A 173 0.16 23.09 -3.21
C SER A 173 -0.54 21.89 -3.84
N SER A 174 -1.01 22.05 -5.09
CA SER A 174 -1.60 20.96 -5.88
C SER A 174 -0.64 19.77 -6.00
N ARG A 175 0.63 20.01 -6.37
CA ARG A 175 1.64 18.95 -6.46
C ARG A 175 1.95 18.30 -5.12
N MET A 176 2.04 19.07 -4.03
CA MET A 176 2.28 18.52 -2.68
C MET A 176 1.11 17.66 -2.20
N PHE A 177 -0.12 18.09 -2.40
CA PHE A 177 -1.31 17.30 -2.06
C PHE A 177 -1.40 16.03 -2.90
N ASN A 178 -1.21 16.14 -4.22
CA ASN A 178 -1.25 14.99 -5.11
C ASN A 178 -0.11 14.00 -4.81
N ALA A 179 1.07 14.48 -4.41
CA ALA A 179 2.16 13.62 -3.94
C ALA A 179 1.80 12.88 -2.64
N ALA A 180 1.24 13.59 -1.66
CA ALA A 180 0.81 12.98 -0.40
C ALA A 180 -0.27 11.92 -0.61
N VAL A 181 -1.23 12.18 -1.51
CA VAL A 181 -2.34 11.27 -1.83
C VAL A 181 -1.86 10.05 -2.61
N SER A 182 -0.97 10.25 -3.59
CA SER A 182 -0.55 9.19 -4.52
C SER A 182 0.58 8.33 -3.96
N ALA A 183 1.31 8.81 -2.94
CA ALA A 183 2.39 8.06 -2.32
C ALA A 183 1.91 6.69 -1.80
N LYS A 184 2.59 5.62 -2.21
CA LYS A 184 2.32 4.25 -1.76
C LYS A 184 2.95 4.00 -0.37
N GLY A 185 2.52 4.79 0.60
CA GLY A 185 3.14 4.95 1.93
C GLY A 185 3.22 6.43 2.30
N ARG A 186 3.97 6.76 3.36
CA ARG A 186 4.25 8.16 3.70
C ARG A 186 5.52 8.63 3.02
N LEU A 187 5.42 9.74 2.31
CA LEU A 187 6.58 10.34 1.66
C LEU A 187 7.46 11.02 2.72
N PRO A 188 8.79 10.79 2.72
CA PRO A 188 9.68 11.43 3.67
C PRO A 188 9.62 12.96 3.54
N PHE A 189 9.69 13.65 4.66
CA PHE A 189 9.54 15.10 4.74
C PHE A 189 10.51 15.83 3.82
N MET A 190 11.77 15.41 3.76
CA MET A 190 12.77 16.08 2.93
C MET A 190 12.53 15.91 1.42
N ALA A 191 11.78 14.90 0.97
CA ALA A 191 11.40 14.76 -0.44
C ALA A 191 10.52 15.95 -0.90
N TYR A 192 9.68 16.51 -0.01
CA TYR A 192 8.82 17.66 -0.34
C TYR A 192 9.59 18.91 -0.75
N ARG A 193 10.90 18.99 -0.45
CA ARG A 193 11.78 20.04 -0.97
C ARG A 193 11.84 20.03 -2.51
N PHE A 194 11.74 18.84 -3.09
CA PHE A 194 11.90 18.58 -4.51
C PHE A 194 10.55 18.39 -5.22
N ILE A 195 9.43 18.52 -4.49
CA ILE A 195 8.09 18.50 -5.06
C ILE A 195 7.73 19.92 -5.52
N GLY A 196 7.60 20.12 -6.84
CA GLY A 196 7.22 21.41 -7.41
C GLY A 196 7.41 21.53 -8.92
N PRO A 197 6.92 22.63 -9.54
CA PRO A 197 7.07 22.93 -10.97
C PRO A 197 8.51 23.04 -11.43
N GLU A 198 9.38 23.64 -10.62
CA GLU A 198 10.78 23.91 -10.97
C GLU A 198 11.70 22.68 -10.84
N ASN A 199 11.19 21.57 -10.30
CA ASN A 199 11.99 20.42 -9.86
C ASN A 199 11.61 19.09 -10.54
N GLN A 200 10.98 19.14 -11.73
CA GLN A 200 10.53 17.94 -12.44
C GLN A 200 11.66 16.93 -12.69
N GLU A 201 12.88 17.43 -12.95
CA GLU A 201 14.08 16.61 -13.19
C GLU A 201 15.06 16.66 -12.01
N ALA A 202 14.61 17.04 -10.80
CA ALA A 202 15.49 17.21 -9.64
C ALA A 202 16.33 15.97 -9.31
N GLY A 203 15.82 14.77 -9.64
CA GLY A 203 16.56 13.52 -9.53
C GLY A 203 17.85 13.49 -10.35
N PHE A 204 17.94 14.22 -11.47
CA PHE A 204 19.14 14.33 -12.30
C PHE A 204 19.89 15.64 -12.06
N ASP A 205 19.19 16.77 -11.99
CA ASP A 205 19.78 18.11 -11.89
C ASP A 205 20.49 18.33 -10.55
N HIS A 206 20.00 17.69 -9.48
CA HIS A 206 20.60 17.82 -8.18
C HIS A 206 21.95 17.08 -8.13
N LYS A 207 23.01 17.85 -7.84
CA LYS A 207 24.34 17.30 -7.60
C LYS A 207 24.34 16.53 -6.29
N LEU A 208 25.15 15.49 -6.21
CA LEU A 208 25.38 14.75 -4.97
C LEU A 208 26.08 15.68 -3.96
N GLU A 209 25.31 16.28 -3.05
CA GLU A 209 25.79 17.18 -2.00
C GLU A 209 25.34 16.66 -0.63
N ARG A 210 26.28 16.06 0.10
CA ARG A 210 26.04 15.49 1.43
C ARG A 210 25.81 16.59 2.45
N MET A 211 24.68 16.55 3.16
CA MET A 211 24.33 17.56 4.16
C MET A 211 24.84 17.21 5.55
N CYS A 212 25.52 18.16 6.22
CA CYS A 212 25.80 18.01 7.65
C CYS A 212 24.55 18.28 8.51
N LYS A 213 24.50 17.74 9.74
CA LYS A 213 23.34 17.86 10.64
C LYS A 213 22.86 19.30 10.86
N SER A 214 23.76 20.27 11.00
CA SER A 214 23.38 21.68 11.22
C SER A 214 22.72 22.32 9.99
N LYS A 215 23.20 22.04 8.78
CA LYS A 215 22.56 22.47 7.53
C LYS A 215 21.20 21.80 7.35
N SER A 216 21.09 20.52 7.72
CA SER A 216 19.83 19.76 7.68
C SER A 216 18.75 20.43 8.54
N ASN A 217 19.05 20.79 9.80
CA ASN A 217 18.07 21.41 10.69
C ASN A 217 17.54 22.76 10.17
N THR A 218 18.41 23.63 9.66
CA THR A 218 17.99 24.92 9.09
C THR A 218 17.09 24.72 7.88
N GLN A 219 17.42 23.76 7.01
CA GLN A 219 16.62 23.46 5.83
C GLN A 219 15.28 22.79 6.20
N ALA A 220 15.27 21.92 7.20
CA ALA A 220 14.05 21.32 7.72
C ALA A 220 13.08 22.39 8.25
N LEU A 221 13.57 23.36 9.02
CA LEU A 221 12.77 24.49 9.49
C LEU A 221 12.22 25.35 8.33
N GLN A 222 13.02 25.60 7.30
CA GLN A 222 12.56 26.33 6.11
C GLN A 222 11.51 25.54 5.33
N LEU A 223 11.71 24.22 5.17
CA LEU A 223 10.78 23.35 4.48
C LEU A 223 9.46 23.22 5.25
N GLN A 224 9.50 23.18 6.58
CA GLN A 224 8.30 23.16 7.41
C GLN A 224 7.46 24.43 7.18
N LYS A 225 8.10 25.60 7.16
CA LYS A 225 7.43 26.86 6.81
C LYS A 225 6.85 26.81 5.39
N ARG A 226 7.58 26.22 4.43
CA ARG A 226 7.14 26.07 3.04
C ARG A 226 5.88 25.21 2.95
N VAL A 227 5.92 24.00 3.53
CA VAL A 227 4.79 23.05 3.58
C VAL A 227 3.59 23.70 4.27
N ASN A 228 3.77 24.35 5.42
CA ASN A 228 2.69 25.04 6.11
C ASN A 228 2.07 26.18 5.28
N ALA A 229 2.87 26.97 4.57
CA ALA A 229 2.36 28.06 3.73
C ALA A 229 1.52 27.56 2.54
N ARG A 230 1.86 26.40 1.96
CA ARG A 230 1.20 25.79 0.80
C ARG A 230 0.01 24.91 1.19
N CYS A 231 0.16 24.15 2.26
CA CYS A 231 -0.81 23.15 2.67
C CYS A 231 -1.69 23.59 3.83
N LYS A 232 -1.41 24.77 4.44
CA LYS A 232 -2.22 25.38 5.52
C LYS A 232 -2.50 24.44 6.70
N GLY A 233 -1.55 23.57 7.02
CA GLY A 233 -1.67 22.60 8.13
C GLY A 233 -2.53 21.38 7.82
N LEU A 234 -3.00 21.21 6.58
CA LEU A 234 -3.67 19.98 6.12
C LEU A 234 -2.69 18.79 6.02
N LEU A 235 -1.42 19.09 5.78
CA LEU A 235 -0.31 18.15 5.89
C LEU A 235 0.51 18.47 7.13
N GLU A 236 0.83 17.46 7.93
CA GLU A 236 1.62 17.55 9.16
C GLU A 236 2.90 16.73 9.06
N ILE A 237 3.93 17.17 9.78
CA ILE A 237 5.21 16.47 9.86
C ILE A 237 5.17 15.60 11.11
N LYS A 238 5.28 14.28 10.93
CA LYS A 238 5.31 13.31 12.02
C LYS A 238 6.70 12.71 12.16
N MET A 239 7.11 12.49 13.40
CA MET A 239 8.31 11.74 13.74
C MET A 239 7.92 10.28 13.99
N ARG A 240 8.74 9.33 13.53
CA ARG A 240 8.56 7.92 13.88
C ARG A 240 8.81 7.71 15.37
N GLU A 241 7.84 7.12 16.07
CA GLU A 241 7.88 6.90 17.53
C GLU A 241 9.01 5.94 17.97
N SER A 242 9.55 5.14 17.05
CA SER A 242 10.45 4.01 17.32
C SER A 242 11.95 4.30 17.24
N HIS A 243 12.39 5.49 16.78
CA HIS A 243 13.81 5.74 16.52
C HIS A 243 14.38 6.83 17.46
N ARG A 244 15.32 6.42 18.33
CA ARG A 244 16.03 7.33 19.26
C ARG A 244 17.10 8.18 18.57
N GLU A 245 17.38 7.92 17.29
CA GLU A 245 18.38 8.64 16.51
C GLU A 245 17.70 9.27 15.29
N GLN A 246 17.95 10.57 15.09
CA GLN A 246 17.31 11.42 14.09
C GLN A 246 18.13 11.43 12.80
N GLY A 247 17.66 10.72 11.78
CA GLY A 247 18.18 10.73 10.42
C GLY A 247 17.39 11.64 9.47
N LEU A 248 17.98 11.96 8.33
CA LEU A 248 17.36 12.76 7.27
C LEU A 248 16.13 12.08 6.62
N LEU A 249 15.98 10.77 6.84
CA LEU A 249 14.90 9.93 6.32
C LEU A 249 13.74 9.73 7.32
N ASP A 250 13.90 10.10 8.59
CA ASP A 250 12.94 9.78 9.65
C ASP A 250 11.65 10.60 9.66
N PRO A 251 11.68 11.93 9.48
CA PRO A 251 10.45 12.71 9.51
C PRO A 251 9.65 12.44 8.24
N GLU A 252 8.36 12.20 8.40
CA GLU A 252 7.42 11.91 7.31
C GLU A 252 6.35 12.99 7.26
N VAL A 253 5.77 13.19 6.09
CA VAL A 253 4.55 13.99 5.97
C VAL A 253 3.36 13.04 5.98
N ASP A 254 2.40 13.36 6.84
CA ASP A 254 1.12 12.68 6.95
C ASP A 254 -0.01 13.70 6.85
N PHE A 255 -1.23 13.22 6.65
CA PHE A 255 -2.39 14.08 6.73
C PHE A 255 -2.66 14.47 8.18
N LEU A 256 -3.15 15.69 8.39
CA LEU A 256 -3.68 16.13 9.69
C LEU A 256 -4.69 15.12 10.24
N HIS A 257 -5.53 14.57 9.36
CA HIS A 257 -6.48 13.52 9.67
C HIS A 257 -6.88 12.74 8.41
N ARG A 258 -7.39 11.52 8.56
CA ARG A 258 -7.91 10.71 7.44
C ARG A 258 -8.96 11.46 6.60
N THR A 259 -9.81 12.28 7.24
CA THR A 259 -10.81 13.10 6.52
C THR A 259 -10.18 14.08 5.52
N VAL A 260 -8.97 14.58 5.80
CA VAL A 260 -8.24 15.41 4.83
C VAL A 260 -7.84 14.58 3.61
N LYS A 261 -7.37 13.34 3.81
CA LYS A 261 -7.10 12.43 2.70
C LYS A 261 -8.36 12.16 1.88
N ASP A 262 -9.48 11.87 2.55
CA ASP A 262 -10.76 11.59 1.88
C ASP A 262 -11.23 12.78 1.03
N LEU A 263 -11.14 14.00 1.58
CA LEU A 263 -11.42 15.23 0.85
C LEU A 263 -10.49 15.37 -0.35
N LEU A 264 -9.17 15.26 -0.16
CA LEU A 264 -8.21 15.42 -1.25
C LEU A 264 -8.42 14.39 -2.36
N VAL A 265 -8.94 13.19 -2.05
CA VAL A 265 -9.28 12.16 -3.06
C VAL A 265 -10.63 12.44 -3.74
N ALA A 266 -11.51 13.24 -3.15
CA ALA A 266 -12.82 13.54 -3.71
C ALA A 266 -12.71 14.20 -5.10
N LEU A 267 -13.62 13.85 -6.00
CA LEU A 267 -13.59 14.28 -7.40
C LEU A 267 -13.58 15.80 -7.55
N GLU A 268 -14.39 16.51 -6.78
CA GLU A 268 -14.51 17.98 -6.81
C GLU A 268 -13.20 18.66 -6.39
N THR A 269 -12.55 18.13 -5.35
CA THR A 269 -11.26 18.61 -4.88
C THR A 269 -10.16 18.30 -5.90
N GLN A 270 -10.14 17.10 -6.49
CA GLN A 270 -9.20 16.75 -7.56
C GLN A 270 -9.36 17.65 -8.79
N GLN A 271 -10.59 17.99 -9.18
CA GLN A 271 -10.86 18.97 -10.25
C GLN A 271 -10.32 20.37 -9.89
N THR A 272 -10.50 20.79 -8.65
CA THR A 272 -9.95 22.04 -8.13
C THR A 272 -8.42 22.04 -8.20
N LEU A 273 -7.76 20.99 -7.70
CA LEU A 273 -6.30 20.86 -7.72
C LEU A 273 -5.75 20.79 -9.14
N ALA A 274 -6.46 20.12 -10.06
CA ALA A 274 -6.11 20.11 -11.48
C ALA A 274 -6.23 21.50 -12.12
N SER A 275 -7.22 22.31 -11.71
CA SER A 275 -7.35 23.69 -12.20
C SER A 275 -6.19 24.60 -11.76
N TRP A 276 -5.51 24.25 -10.66
CA TRP A 276 -4.37 24.99 -10.11
C TRP A 276 -3.05 24.68 -10.80
N ASP A 277 -2.93 23.53 -11.45
CA ASP A 277 -1.73 23.12 -12.17
C ASP A 277 -2.10 22.62 -13.57
N GLN A 278 -2.06 23.55 -14.54
CA GLN A 278 -2.33 23.23 -15.95
C GLN A 278 -1.16 22.53 -16.66
N GLY A 279 -0.05 22.29 -15.96
CA GLY A 279 1.07 21.53 -16.51
C GLY A 279 0.77 20.04 -16.53
N SER A 280 1.05 19.36 -17.64
CA SER A 280 1.06 17.89 -17.64
C SER A 280 2.27 17.40 -16.85
N TYR A 281 2.04 16.58 -15.82
CA TYR A 281 3.10 15.87 -15.11
C TYR A 281 2.60 14.48 -14.73
N ASN A 282 3.53 13.53 -14.65
CA ASN A 282 3.26 12.22 -14.07
C ASN A 282 3.65 12.27 -12.58
N ILE A 283 2.71 11.93 -11.70
CA ILE A 283 2.91 12.04 -10.25
C ILE A 283 3.95 11.05 -9.73
N ASP A 284 3.93 9.81 -10.22
CA ASP A 284 4.89 8.76 -9.85
C ASP A 284 6.30 9.14 -10.27
N SER A 285 6.46 9.74 -11.46
CA SER A 285 7.73 10.27 -11.94
C SER A 285 8.24 11.36 -10.99
N MET A 286 7.41 12.37 -10.69
CA MET A 286 7.78 13.44 -9.77
C MET A 286 8.21 12.90 -8.40
N ILE A 287 7.48 11.91 -7.85
CA ILE A 287 7.84 11.27 -6.59
C ILE A 287 9.19 10.54 -6.71
N CYS A 288 9.42 9.76 -7.77
CA CYS A 288 10.71 9.10 -8.02
C CYS A 288 11.87 10.11 -8.07
N HIS A 289 11.72 11.24 -8.78
CA HIS A 289 12.74 12.28 -8.85
C HIS A 289 12.98 12.95 -7.49
N ALA A 290 11.93 13.21 -6.71
CA ALA A 290 12.04 13.82 -5.39
C ALA A 290 12.76 12.89 -4.39
N ILE A 291 12.42 11.61 -4.41
CA ILE A 291 13.09 10.56 -3.64
C ILE A 291 14.56 10.48 -4.06
N LEU A 292 14.86 10.38 -5.35
CA LEU A 292 16.24 10.31 -5.83
C LEU A 292 17.06 11.54 -5.42
N ALA A 293 16.49 12.74 -5.51
CA ALA A 293 17.13 13.97 -5.08
C ALA A 293 17.39 13.96 -3.56
N GLN A 294 16.44 13.52 -2.73
CA GLN A 294 16.65 13.36 -1.29
C GLN A 294 17.78 12.36 -1.00
N LEU A 295 17.83 11.22 -1.70
CA LEU A 295 18.88 10.22 -1.52
C LEU A 295 20.27 10.81 -1.78
N LYS A 296 20.40 11.68 -2.78
CA LYS A 296 21.66 12.39 -3.10
C LYS A 296 22.11 13.36 -1.99
N THR A 297 21.19 13.81 -1.14
CA THR A 297 21.49 14.69 0.01
C THR A 297 21.84 13.93 1.30
N ALA A 298 21.48 12.64 1.37
CA ALA A 298 21.68 11.82 2.56
C ALA A 298 23.18 11.60 2.86
N THR A 299 23.53 11.65 4.15
CA THR A 299 24.89 11.33 4.59
C THR A 299 25.07 9.82 4.76
N PRO A 300 26.16 9.21 4.26
CA PRO A 300 26.45 7.78 4.46
C PRO A 300 26.73 7.37 5.92
N ILE A 301 26.71 8.31 6.86
CA ILE A 301 27.24 8.08 8.21
C ILE A 301 26.41 6.97 8.84
N CYS A 302 27.13 5.94 9.30
CA CYS A 302 26.64 4.62 9.65
C CYS A 302 25.41 4.59 10.57
N ASP A 303 25.12 5.65 11.32
CA ASP A 303 24.03 5.70 12.31
C ASP A 303 22.62 5.64 11.67
N GLU A 304 22.37 6.27 10.50
CA GLU A 304 21.03 6.26 9.87
C GLU A 304 20.61 4.87 9.34
N PHE A 305 21.57 3.96 9.16
CA PHE A 305 21.36 2.60 8.67
C PHE A 305 21.68 1.52 9.74
N HIS A 306 21.91 1.94 10.99
CA HIS A 306 22.22 1.07 12.13
C HIS A 306 21.03 0.93 13.10
N ILE A 307 19.94 0.27 12.69
CA ILE A 307 18.89 -0.12 13.63
C ILE A 307 18.51 -1.60 13.44
N VAL A 308 18.21 -2.25 14.56
CA VAL A 308 17.96 -3.70 14.76
C VAL A 308 16.54 -4.12 14.29
N SER A 309 15.84 -3.24 13.58
CA SER A 309 14.45 -3.39 13.10
C SER A 309 14.30 -2.68 11.74
N PHE A 310 13.27 -3.04 10.96
CA PHE A 310 12.90 -2.38 9.69
C PHE A 310 12.90 -0.85 9.86
N GLY A 311 13.64 -0.15 9.00
CA GLY A 311 13.97 1.25 9.19
C GLY A 311 13.57 2.16 8.01
N PRO A 312 13.80 3.48 8.14
CA PRO A 312 13.44 4.47 7.12
C PRO A 312 14.07 4.20 5.75
N ALA A 313 15.25 3.59 5.73
CA ALA A 313 15.98 3.23 4.52
C ALA A 313 15.26 2.16 3.68
N GLU A 314 14.75 1.12 4.33
CA GLU A 314 14.03 0.04 3.68
C GLU A 314 12.68 0.53 3.14
N ASP A 315 11.97 1.37 3.89
CA ASP A 315 10.75 2.05 3.45
C ASP A 315 10.99 2.96 2.25
N PHE A 316 12.12 3.66 2.24
CA PHE A 316 12.51 4.53 1.14
C PHE A 316 12.70 3.75 -0.16
N VAL A 317 13.38 2.59 -0.11
CA VAL A 317 13.53 1.70 -1.25
C VAL A 317 12.17 1.15 -1.69
N PHE A 318 11.35 0.71 -0.74
CA PHE A 318 10.01 0.21 -1.03
C PHE A 318 9.15 1.25 -1.75
N LEU A 319 9.11 2.47 -1.24
CA LEU A 319 8.35 3.59 -1.82
C LEU A 319 8.84 3.90 -3.24
N PHE A 320 10.15 4.03 -3.43
CA PHE A 320 10.75 4.31 -4.74
C PHE A 320 10.33 3.27 -5.80
N PHE A 321 10.52 1.98 -5.51
CA PHE A 321 10.25 0.92 -6.47
C PHE A 321 8.76 0.73 -6.75
N ASN A 322 7.90 1.03 -5.79
CA ASN A 322 6.45 1.03 -5.98
C ASN A 322 5.97 2.09 -6.97
N HIS A 323 6.61 3.26 -6.98
CA HIS A 323 6.37 4.29 -7.99
C HIS A 323 7.04 3.94 -9.33
N CYS A 324 8.22 3.32 -9.33
CA CYS A 324 8.80 2.75 -10.56
C CYS A 324 7.89 1.70 -11.21
N LYS A 325 7.22 0.86 -10.41
CA LYS A 325 6.23 -0.10 -10.91
C LYS A 325 5.00 0.60 -11.48
N ALA A 326 4.48 1.64 -10.81
CA ALA A 326 3.38 2.42 -11.36
C ALA A 326 3.73 3.06 -12.72
N LEU A 327 4.95 3.60 -12.85
CA LEU A 327 5.46 4.12 -14.12
C LEU A 327 5.63 3.03 -15.18
N HIS A 328 6.07 1.85 -14.79
CA HIS A 328 6.23 0.72 -15.70
C HIS A 328 4.88 0.19 -16.22
N ASP A 329 3.85 0.21 -15.38
CA ASP A 329 2.49 -0.22 -15.74
C ASP A 329 1.71 0.86 -16.53
N ASP A 330 2.19 2.10 -16.55
CA ASP A 330 1.59 3.19 -17.33
C ASP A 330 1.93 3.03 -18.83
N PRO A 331 0.94 2.74 -19.71
CA PRO A 331 1.18 2.55 -21.14
C PRO A 331 1.64 3.82 -21.86
N HIS A 332 1.52 4.98 -21.23
CA HIS A 332 1.94 6.27 -21.79
C HIS A 332 3.33 6.70 -21.32
N HIS A 333 3.93 5.99 -20.35
CA HIS A 333 5.26 6.31 -19.88
C HIS A 333 6.34 5.58 -20.70
N ASP A 334 7.35 6.32 -21.11
CA ASP A 334 8.46 5.77 -21.89
C ASP A 334 9.47 5.04 -20.99
N PHE A 335 9.85 3.83 -21.41
CA PHE A 335 10.79 3.00 -20.67
C PHE A 335 12.17 3.64 -20.52
N GLU A 336 12.67 4.41 -21.50
CA GLU A 336 14.00 5.04 -21.39
C GLU A 336 14.04 6.07 -20.25
N SER A 337 12.91 6.71 -19.95
CA SER A 337 12.81 7.64 -18.82
C SER A 337 12.85 6.90 -17.49
N LEU A 338 12.11 5.80 -17.35
CA LEU A 338 12.18 4.94 -16.17
C LEU A 338 13.58 4.30 -16.00
N ASP A 339 14.19 3.84 -17.08
CA ASP A 339 15.52 3.22 -17.09
C ASP A 339 16.61 4.19 -16.60
N ARG A 340 16.52 5.47 -17.03
CA ARG A 340 17.38 6.54 -16.52
C ARG A 340 17.22 6.75 -15.02
N VAL A 341 15.98 6.79 -14.52
CA VAL A 341 15.68 6.94 -13.08
C VAL A 341 16.24 5.76 -12.27
N LEU A 342 16.02 4.51 -12.72
CA LEU A 342 16.55 3.30 -12.09
C LEU A 342 18.09 3.29 -12.08
N SER A 343 18.70 3.66 -13.20
CA SER A 343 20.16 3.72 -13.35
C SER A 343 20.80 4.77 -12.45
N GLU A 344 20.20 5.95 -12.33
CA GLU A 344 20.70 7.01 -11.47
C GLU A 344 20.52 6.66 -9.98
N PHE A 345 19.41 6.01 -9.62
CA PHE A 345 19.19 5.50 -8.27
C PHE A 345 20.22 4.42 -7.91
N TYR A 346 20.48 3.45 -8.79
CA TYR A 346 21.53 2.46 -8.61
C TYR A 346 22.91 3.11 -8.45
N THR A 347 23.25 4.07 -9.32
CA THR A 347 24.52 4.78 -9.29
C THR A 347 24.69 5.52 -7.97
N THR A 348 23.65 6.24 -7.54
CA THR A 348 23.62 6.95 -6.26
C THR A 348 23.83 5.98 -5.09
N LEU A 349 23.08 4.87 -5.04
CA LEU A 349 23.26 3.82 -4.03
C LEU A 349 24.66 3.21 -4.01
N SER A 350 25.30 3.05 -5.17
CA SER A 350 26.66 2.49 -5.28
C SER A 350 27.73 3.41 -4.67
N THR A 351 27.48 4.72 -4.62
CA THR A 351 28.39 5.66 -3.93
C THR A 351 28.42 5.46 -2.41
N PHE A 352 27.40 4.78 -1.86
CA PHE A 352 27.30 4.40 -0.46
C PHE A 352 27.80 2.97 -0.20
N GLN A 353 28.70 2.43 -1.05
CA GLN A 353 29.23 1.05 -1.09
C GLN A 353 28.80 0.05 0.01
N ILE A 354 29.15 0.28 1.28
CA ILE A 354 28.81 -0.63 2.38
C ILE A 354 27.34 -0.46 2.84
N PRO A 355 26.86 0.75 3.21
CA PRO A 355 25.44 1.00 3.47
C PRO A 355 24.50 0.59 2.32
N GLY A 356 24.78 1.01 1.07
CA GLY A 356 23.88 0.78 -0.06
C GLY A 356 23.63 -0.70 -0.35
N ARG A 357 24.69 -1.51 -0.34
CA ARG A 357 24.57 -2.97 -0.46
C ARG A 357 23.82 -3.58 0.73
N ARG A 358 24.09 -3.13 1.96
CA ARG A 358 23.43 -3.63 3.18
C ARG A 358 21.93 -3.34 3.18
N VAL A 359 21.50 -2.18 2.72
CA VAL A 359 20.06 -1.82 2.62
C VAL A 359 19.34 -2.78 1.69
N ILE A 360 19.86 -2.95 0.47
CA ILE A 360 19.24 -3.86 -0.50
C ILE A 360 19.25 -5.31 0.03
N ALA A 361 20.39 -5.76 0.56
CA ALA A 361 20.52 -7.11 1.08
C ALA A 361 19.58 -7.36 2.27
N ARG A 362 19.45 -6.42 3.22
CA ARG A 362 18.53 -6.52 4.35
C ARG A 362 17.08 -6.51 3.93
N TRP A 363 16.72 -5.62 3.01
CA TRP A 363 15.38 -5.57 2.46
C TRP A 363 15.02 -6.92 1.82
N LEU A 364 15.90 -7.45 0.96
CA LEU A 364 15.71 -8.76 0.33
C LEU A 364 15.71 -9.88 1.36
N ASP A 365 16.63 -9.87 2.33
CA ASP A 365 16.71 -10.83 3.42
C ASP A 365 15.36 -10.88 4.11
N MET A 366 14.77 -9.76 4.54
CA MET A 366 13.47 -9.73 5.22
C MET A 366 12.35 -10.43 4.44
N PHE A 367 12.22 -10.11 3.14
CA PHE A 367 11.23 -10.76 2.27
C PHE A 367 11.57 -12.23 1.97
N MET A 368 12.84 -12.63 2.12
CA MET A 368 13.34 -14.00 1.95
C MET A 368 13.30 -14.84 3.25
N VAL A 369 13.44 -14.24 4.44
CA VAL A 369 13.52 -14.93 5.75
C VAL A 369 12.18 -15.56 6.09
N ALA A 370 11.09 -14.85 5.83
CA ALA A 370 9.76 -15.34 6.14
C ALA A 370 9.36 -16.54 5.28
N ARG A 371 10.01 -16.77 4.13
CA ARG A 371 9.51 -17.70 3.12
C ARG A 371 10.51 -18.64 2.46
N CYS A 372 11.83 -18.41 2.41
CA CYS A 372 12.68 -19.09 1.40
C CYS A 372 14.01 -19.74 1.89
N GLN A 373 14.37 -19.72 3.18
CA GLN A 373 15.62 -20.30 3.72
C GLN A 373 16.93 -19.96 2.93
N ALA A 374 16.96 -18.84 2.20
CA ALA A 374 18.01 -18.52 1.23
C ALA A 374 19.02 -17.46 1.70
N HIS A 375 19.13 -17.21 3.02
CA HIS A 375 19.99 -16.16 3.61
C HIS A 375 21.45 -16.19 3.13
N GLY A 376 22.04 -17.38 3.00
CA GLY A 376 23.44 -17.50 2.57
C GLY A 376 23.69 -16.96 1.16
N TYR A 377 22.67 -17.00 0.29
CA TYR A 377 22.80 -16.60 -1.11
C TYR A 377 22.91 -15.09 -1.30
N LEU A 378 22.15 -14.29 -0.54
CA LEU A 378 22.20 -12.83 -0.66
C LEU A 378 23.58 -12.27 -0.27
N THR A 379 24.30 -12.96 0.61
CA THR A 379 25.64 -12.53 1.06
C THR A 379 26.72 -12.66 -0.01
N ILE A 380 26.54 -13.53 -1.02
CA ILE A 380 27.51 -13.76 -2.10
C ILE A 380 27.22 -12.96 -3.37
N LEU A 381 26.04 -12.35 -3.48
CA LEU A 381 25.66 -11.54 -4.63
C LEU A 381 26.35 -10.16 -4.62
N SER A 382 26.68 -9.69 -5.82
CA SER A 382 27.12 -8.32 -6.05
C SER A 382 25.96 -7.33 -5.83
N GLN A 383 26.27 -6.05 -5.60
CA GLN A 383 25.24 -5.02 -5.47
C GLN A 383 24.34 -4.91 -6.71
N ARG A 384 24.89 -5.14 -7.92
CA ARG A 384 24.12 -5.13 -9.16
C ARG A 384 23.13 -6.28 -9.24
N GLU A 385 23.54 -7.48 -8.80
CA GLU A 385 22.67 -8.65 -8.75
C GLU A 385 21.57 -8.49 -7.71
N LEU A 386 21.91 -7.96 -6.54
CA LEU A 386 20.93 -7.59 -5.51
C LEU A 386 19.92 -6.55 -6.03
N PHE A 387 20.39 -5.51 -6.74
CA PHE A 387 19.51 -4.53 -7.38
C PHE A 387 18.60 -5.17 -8.44
N THR A 388 19.13 -6.15 -9.18
CA THR A 388 18.35 -6.91 -10.17
C THR A 388 17.25 -7.73 -9.50
N LEU A 389 17.52 -8.34 -8.35
CA LEU A 389 16.50 -9.05 -7.56
C LEU A 389 15.39 -8.11 -7.08
N LEU A 390 15.73 -6.87 -6.69
CA LEU A 390 14.71 -5.85 -6.38
C LEU A 390 13.85 -5.54 -7.60
N CYS A 391 14.45 -5.26 -8.76
CA CYS A 391 13.68 -5.01 -9.98
C CYS A 391 12.76 -6.18 -10.34
N ALA A 392 13.21 -7.42 -10.11
CA ALA A 392 12.40 -8.62 -10.33
C ALA A 392 11.25 -8.74 -9.31
N PHE A 393 11.50 -8.43 -8.03
CA PHE A 393 10.47 -8.43 -6.99
C PHE A 393 9.33 -7.48 -7.33
N PHE A 394 9.66 -6.28 -7.83
CA PHE A 394 8.68 -5.27 -8.23
C PHE A 394 8.14 -5.46 -9.65
N GLU A 395 8.43 -6.58 -10.31
CA GLU A 395 7.91 -6.91 -11.65
C GLU A 395 8.21 -5.84 -12.71
N LEU A 396 9.46 -5.38 -12.76
CA LEU A 396 9.98 -4.48 -13.80
C LEU A 396 10.53 -5.29 -14.98
N ASP A 397 9.67 -5.99 -15.73
CA ASP A 397 10.08 -6.99 -16.72
C ASP A 397 10.88 -6.42 -17.89
N GLN A 398 10.61 -5.20 -18.34
CA GLN A 398 11.38 -4.56 -19.41
C GLN A 398 12.84 -4.32 -18.98
N TYR A 399 13.06 -3.92 -17.72
CA TYR A 399 14.41 -3.76 -17.16
C TYR A 399 15.12 -5.10 -17.05
N ILE A 400 14.43 -6.13 -16.54
CA ILE A 400 14.98 -7.49 -16.45
C ILE A 400 15.32 -8.04 -17.84
N THR A 401 14.43 -7.84 -18.81
CA THR A 401 14.62 -8.30 -20.18
C THR A 401 15.86 -7.64 -20.79
N ARG A 402 15.99 -6.31 -20.70
CA ARG A 402 17.14 -5.56 -21.25
C ARG A 402 18.47 -5.96 -20.61
N TYR A 403 18.54 -6.05 -19.28
CA TYR A 403 19.81 -6.19 -18.57
C TYR A 403 20.18 -7.61 -18.17
N VAL A 404 19.21 -8.51 -18.04
CA VAL A 404 19.43 -9.89 -17.57
C VAL A 404 19.27 -10.89 -18.70
N LEU A 405 18.15 -10.83 -19.43
CA LEU A 405 17.79 -11.87 -20.41
C LEU A 405 18.42 -11.61 -21.78
N GLN A 406 18.56 -10.34 -22.17
CA GLN A 406 19.16 -9.91 -23.44
C GLN A 406 20.55 -9.26 -23.26
N GLY A 407 21.04 -9.19 -22.01
CA GLY A 407 22.33 -8.59 -21.70
C GLY A 407 23.51 -9.41 -22.24
N ASN A 408 24.64 -8.74 -22.48
CA ASN A 408 25.86 -9.37 -23.03
C ASN A 408 26.48 -10.48 -22.16
N ASN A 409 26.01 -10.64 -20.90
CA ASN A 409 26.58 -11.58 -19.94
C ASN A 409 25.47 -12.24 -19.10
N VAL A 410 24.53 -12.91 -19.76
CA VAL A 410 23.44 -13.65 -19.11
C VAL A 410 24.01 -14.73 -18.19
N ARG A 411 23.95 -14.50 -16.87
CA ARG A 411 24.33 -15.51 -15.87
C ARG A 411 23.16 -16.47 -15.65
N ALA A 412 23.29 -17.70 -16.13
CA ALA A 412 22.30 -18.76 -15.95
C ALA A 412 21.94 -18.99 -14.46
N GLU A 413 22.93 -18.85 -13.56
CA GLU A 413 22.74 -18.95 -12.11
C GLU A 413 21.83 -17.85 -11.56
N LEU A 414 22.01 -16.60 -11.99
CA LEU A 414 21.18 -15.47 -11.56
C LEU A 414 19.75 -15.62 -12.09
N CYS A 415 19.59 -16.04 -13.36
CA CYS A 415 18.26 -16.29 -13.93
C CYS A 415 17.52 -17.40 -13.18
N SER A 416 18.24 -18.48 -12.83
CA SER A 416 17.70 -19.58 -12.04
C SER A 416 17.28 -19.12 -10.63
N ALA A 417 18.09 -18.25 -10.00
CA ALA A 417 17.76 -17.69 -8.69
C ALA A 417 16.55 -16.76 -8.76
N ILE A 418 16.45 -15.88 -9.76
CA ILE A 418 15.30 -14.99 -9.91
C ILE A 418 14.03 -15.79 -10.20
N LEU A 419 14.10 -16.80 -11.08
CA LEU A 419 12.96 -17.68 -11.38
C LEU A 419 12.44 -18.37 -10.11
N TYR A 420 13.34 -18.92 -9.30
CA TYR A 420 12.97 -19.51 -8.02
C TYR A 420 12.27 -18.52 -7.10
N LEU A 421 12.83 -17.32 -6.95
CA LEU A 421 12.27 -16.31 -6.07
C LEU A 421 10.95 -15.74 -6.59
N ALA A 422 10.80 -15.58 -7.90
CA ALA A 422 9.54 -15.15 -8.52
C ALA A 422 8.39 -16.11 -8.18
N VAL A 423 8.63 -17.43 -8.22
CA VAL A 423 7.68 -18.43 -7.74
C VAL A 423 7.32 -18.19 -6.27
N ARG A 424 8.32 -18.03 -5.41
CA ARG A 424 8.11 -17.87 -3.96
C ARG A 424 7.44 -16.54 -3.58
N TRP A 425 7.64 -15.50 -4.38
CA TRP A 425 6.99 -14.21 -4.26
C TRP A 425 5.59 -14.16 -4.88
N GLY A 426 5.16 -15.21 -5.61
CA GLY A 426 3.88 -15.22 -6.32
C GLY A 426 3.85 -14.31 -7.56
N LYS A 427 5.01 -14.01 -8.15
CA LYS A 427 5.13 -13.13 -9.33
C LYS A 427 5.02 -13.92 -10.63
N THR A 428 3.80 -14.34 -10.97
CA THR A 428 3.52 -15.23 -12.11
C THR A 428 3.95 -14.64 -13.46
N ALA A 429 3.80 -13.33 -13.66
CA ALA A 429 4.27 -12.64 -14.86
C ALA A 429 5.79 -12.76 -15.01
N MET A 430 6.54 -12.57 -13.91
CA MET A 430 7.99 -12.73 -13.92
C MET A 430 8.41 -14.18 -14.17
N VAL A 431 7.71 -15.16 -13.59
CA VAL A 431 7.93 -16.59 -13.86
C VAL A 431 7.79 -16.88 -15.35
N GLN A 432 6.70 -16.41 -15.96
CA GLN A 432 6.46 -16.58 -17.39
C GLN A 432 7.59 -15.95 -18.23
N THR A 433 7.96 -14.71 -17.96
CA THR A 433 9.03 -14.00 -18.68
C THR A 433 10.35 -14.77 -18.67
N PHE A 434 10.77 -15.29 -17.50
CA PHE A 434 12.03 -16.04 -17.40
C PHE A 434 12.00 -17.39 -18.14
N LEU A 435 10.86 -18.10 -18.10
CA LEU A 435 10.70 -19.38 -18.79
C LEU A 435 10.63 -19.21 -20.32
N GLU A 436 9.92 -18.19 -20.80
CA GLU A 436 9.85 -17.82 -22.23
C GLU A 436 11.21 -17.45 -22.81
N HIS A 437 12.07 -16.82 -22.01
CA HIS A 437 13.46 -16.52 -22.38
C HIS A 437 14.43 -17.68 -22.14
N GLY A 438 13.92 -18.90 -21.88
CA GLY A 438 14.72 -20.12 -21.88
C GLY A 438 15.45 -20.44 -20.58
N THR A 439 15.05 -19.83 -19.45
CA THR A 439 15.59 -20.21 -18.14
C THR A 439 15.20 -21.65 -17.82
N ASN A 440 16.18 -22.49 -17.48
CA ASN A 440 15.93 -23.91 -17.24
C ASN A 440 15.12 -24.12 -15.93
N PRO A 441 13.88 -24.67 -16.00
CA PRO A 441 13.07 -24.93 -14.81
C PRO A 441 13.65 -26.01 -13.89
N ASN A 442 14.62 -26.79 -14.38
CA ASN A 442 15.27 -27.87 -13.64
C ASN A 442 16.66 -27.48 -13.11
N SER A 443 17.03 -26.21 -13.14
CA SER A 443 18.28 -25.75 -12.54
C SER A 443 18.33 -26.05 -11.04
N SER A 444 19.50 -26.43 -10.54
CA SER A 444 19.73 -26.58 -9.11
C SER A 444 19.83 -25.21 -8.43
N LEU A 445 19.32 -25.12 -7.20
CA LEU A 445 19.42 -23.90 -6.41
C LEU A 445 20.84 -23.68 -5.90
N PRO A 446 21.42 -22.47 -6.02
CA PRO A 446 22.75 -22.19 -5.48
C PRO A 446 22.82 -22.20 -3.94
N ALA A 447 21.68 -22.06 -3.26
CA ALA A 447 21.58 -21.83 -1.81
C ALA A 447 21.17 -23.07 -1.00
N CYS A 448 20.65 -24.10 -1.67
CA CYS A 448 20.11 -25.28 -1.01
C CYS A 448 21.20 -26.35 -0.89
N THR A 449 21.45 -26.83 0.32
CA THR A 449 22.39 -27.92 0.62
C THR A 449 21.98 -29.26 0.00
N HIS A 450 20.74 -29.38 -0.45
CA HIS A 450 20.21 -30.53 -1.16
C HIS A 450 20.13 -30.23 -2.66
N LYS A 451 20.45 -31.24 -3.50
CA LYS A 451 20.41 -31.22 -4.97
C LYS A 451 18.99 -31.08 -5.55
N GLN A 452 18.14 -30.26 -4.93
CA GLN A 452 16.77 -30.03 -5.36
C GLN A 452 16.75 -28.98 -6.47
N THR A 453 15.99 -29.27 -7.52
CA THR A 453 15.76 -28.36 -8.63
C THR A 453 14.64 -27.38 -8.28
N ILE A 454 14.56 -26.24 -8.99
CA ILE A 454 13.47 -25.26 -8.82
C ILE A 454 12.10 -25.95 -9.00
N TRP A 455 11.97 -26.80 -10.03
CA TRP A 455 10.78 -27.62 -10.24
C TRP A 455 10.43 -28.50 -9.03
N HIS A 456 11.41 -29.18 -8.43
CA HIS A 456 11.16 -30.05 -7.29
C HIS A 456 10.67 -29.27 -6.06
N ASP A 457 11.25 -28.10 -5.79
CA ASP A 457 10.82 -27.23 -4.69
C ASP A 457 9.40 -26.67 -4.92
N LEU A 458 9.09 -26.23 -6.14
CA LEU A 458 7.74 -25.76 -6.51
C LEU A 458 6.69 -26.86 -6.25
N VAL A 459 6.95 -28.10 -6.65
CA VAL A 459 6.02 -29.22 -6.44
C VAL A 459 5.82 -29.50 -4.96
N LEU A 460 6.90 -29.61 -4.17
CA LEU A 460 6.79 -29.83 -2.73
C LEU A 460 6.03 -28.72 -2.02
N TRP A 461 6.31 -27.47 -2.38
CA TRP A 461 5.64 -26.33 -1.77
C TRP A 461 4.15 -26.28 -2.15
N THR A 462 3.83 -26.55 -3.41
CA THR A 462 2.42 -26.65 -3.85
C THR A 462 1.68 -27.75 -3.07
N MET A 463 2.33 -28.88 -2.80
CA MET A 463 1.75 -29.96 -2.00
C MET A 463 1.53 -29.56 -0.54
N ASP A 464 2.48 -28.86 0.09
CA ASP A 464 2.38 -28.39 1.49
C ASP A 464 1.27 -27.34 1.66
N GLU A 465 1.19 -26.37 0.75
CA GLU A 465 0.10 -25.39 0.73
C GLU A 465 -1.25 -26.08 0.50
N TRP A 466 -1.31 -27.12 -0.33
CA TRP A 466 -2.55 -27.87 -0.54
C TRP A 466 -3.00 -28.67 0.69
N GLN A 467 -2.05 -29.20 1.49
CA GLN A 467 -2.35 -29.95 2.72
C GLN A 467 -2.81 -29.07 3.88
N THR A 468 -2.38 -27.81 3.91
CA THR A 468 -2.69 -26.87 4.99
C THR A 468 -4.03 -26.14 4.81
N MET A 469 -4.68 -26.30 3.65
CA MET A 469 -5.91 -25.58 3.31
C MET A 469 -7.20 -26.27 3.73
N THR A 470 -8.17 -25.44 4.14
CA THR A 470 -9.52 -25.86 4.56
C THR A 470 -10.59 -25.56 3.52
N THR A 471 -10.32 -24.74 2.49
CA THR A 471 -11.26 -24.41 1.40
C THR A 471 -10.54 -24.26 0.05
N PRO A 472 -11.08 -24.80 -1.06
CA PRO A 472 -10.43 -24.85 -2.39
C PRO A 472 -10.49 -23.54 -3.22
N THR A 473 -10.92 -22.42 -2.66
CA THR A 473 -11.08 -21.14 -3.38
C THR A 473 -9.93 -20.16 -3.19
N ASP A 474 -8.82 -20.58 -2.60
CA ASP A 474 -7.69 -19.70 -2.33
C ASP A 474 -6.99 -19.27 -3.63
N SER A 475 -6.89 -17.96 -3.87
CA SER A 475 -6.26 -17.38 -5.08
C SER A 475 -4.82 -17.85 -5.24
N ARG A 476 -4.15 -18.14 -4.13
CA ARG A 476 -2.76 -18.58 -4.09
C ARG A 476 -2.54 -19.98 -4.68
N ILE A 477 -3.50 -20.90 -4.54
CA ILE A 477 -3.40 -22.21 -5.22
C ILE A 477 -3.45 -22.02 -6.72
N LYS A 478 -4.34 -21.16 -7.23
CA LYS A 478 -4.47 -20.93 -8.67
C LYS A 478 -3.18 -20.36 -9.26
N GLU A 479 -2.49 -19.49 -8.52
CA GLU A 479 -1.17 -18.98 -8.91
C GLU A 479 -0.11 -20.09 -8.97
N LEU A 480 -0.10 -21.00 -7.99
CA LEU A 480 0.82 -22.14 -7.95
C LEU A 480 0.52 -23.17 -9.05
N GLU A 481 -0.75 -23.49 -9.28
CA GLU A 481 -1.21 -24.34 -10.39
C GLU A 481 -0.78 -23.75 -11.74
N TRP A 482 -0.94 -22.44 -11.90
CA TRP A 482 -0.46 -21.73 -13.09
C TRP A 482 1.06 -21.85 -13.25
N CYS A 483 1.83 -21.66 -12.18
CA CYS A 483 3.28 -21.86 -12.20
C CYS A 483 3.66 -23.29 -12.59
N VAL A 484 2.96 -24.31 -12.06
CA VAL A 484 3.19 -25.72 -12.41
C VAL A 484 2.96 -25.95 -13.91
N ILE A 485 1.88 -25.42 -14.46
CA ILE A 485 1.57 -25.53 -15.90
C ILE A 485 2.67 -24.88 -16.74
N LEU A 486 3.08 -23.64 -16.39
CA LEU A 486 4.16 -22.93 -17.08
C LEU A 486 5.47 -23.73 -17.04
N PHE A 487 5.87 -24.24 -15.87
CA PHE A 487 7.09 -25.03 -15.75
C PHE A 487 7.05 -26.28 -16.64
N LEU A 488 5.93 -26.99 -16.70
CA LEU A 488 5.77 -28.17 -17.56
C LEU A 488 5.88 -27.82 -19.05
N GLN A 489 5.24 -26.72 -19.49
CA GLN A 489 5.32 -26.24 -20.87
C GLN A 489 6.76 -25.92 -21.31
N HIS A 490 7.58 -25.44 -20.37
CA HIS A 490 8.99 -25.10 -20.60
C HIS A 490 9.97 -26.23 -20.21
N GLY A 491 9.48 -27.47 -20.07
CA GLY A 491 10.33 -28.66 -19.92
C GLY A 491 10.75 -28.98 -18.49
N GLY A 492 9.96 -28.59 -17.48
CA GLY A 492 10.04 -29.11 -16.11
C GLY A 492 9.93 -30.64 -16.14
N ARG A 493 10.97 -31.34 -15.67
CA ARG A 493 11.07 -32.80 -15.72
C ARG A 493 11.28 -33.35 -14.31
N GLN A 494 10.65 -34.49 -14.03
CA GLN A 494 11.02 -35.33 -12.89
C GLN A 494 12.40 -35.95 -13.14
N GLY A 495 13.45 -35.22 -12.82
CA GLY A 495 14.84 -35.66 -12.95
C GLY A 495 15.49 -35.90 -11.58
N GLY A 496 15.29 -37.10 -11.02
CA GLY A 496 16.15 -37.69 -10.00
C GLY A 496 15.79 -37.42 -8.53
N ALA A 497 15.38 -38.50 -7.83
CA ALA A 497 15.20 -38.64 -6.38
C ALA A 497 13.88 -38.15 -5.76
N LEU A 498 12.75 -38.57 -6.34
CA LEU A 498 11.57 -38.92 -5.54
C LEU A 498 11.27 -40.39 -5.81
N TYR A 499 11.90 -41.28 -5.04
CA TYR A 499 11.22 -42.51 -4.65
C TYR A 499 10.08 -42.03 -3.75
N VAL A 500 8.93 -41.74 -4.34
CA VAL A 500 7.67 -41.72 -3.59
C VAL A 500 7.45 -43.19 -3.23
N GLU A 501 7.71 -43.53 -1.95
CA GLU A 501 7.19 -44.78 -1.39
C GLU A 501 5.71 -44.89 -1.80
N GLU A 502 5.39 -46.04 -2.39
CA GLU A 502 4.14 -46.41 -3.05
C GLU A 502 2.89 -45.66 -2.53
N GLY A 503 2.19 -44.93 -3.42
CA GLY A 503 0.76 -44.67 -3.20
C GLY A 503 0.12 -43.35 -3.65
N PHE A 504 0.81 -42.40 -4.29
CA PHE A 504 0.17 -41.15 -4.73
C PHE A 504 0.39 -40.86 -6.22
N GLU A 505 -0.53 -41.34 -7.06
CA GLU A 505 -0.69 -40.82 -8.42
C GLU A 505 -1.30 -39.41 -8.35
N MET A 506 -0.60 -38.39 -8.88
CA MET A 506 -1.19 -37.06 -9.08
C MET A 506 -2.30 -37.04 -10.14
N ALA A 507 -2.34 -38.03 -11.04
CA ALA A 507 -3.23 -38.06 -12.19
C ALA A 507 -4.74 -38.14 -11.89
N PRO A 508 -5.26 -38.86 -10.87
CA PRO A 508 -6.71 -39.06 -10.72
C PRO A 508 -7.44 -37.87 -10.07
N ARG A 509 -6.74 -36.87 -9.53
CA ARG A 509 -7.36 -35.74 -8.81
C ARG A 509 -7.43 -34.43 -9.61
N PHE A 510 -6.60 -34.27 -10.66
CA PHE A 510 -6.73 -33.13 -11.59
C PHE A 510 -7.98 -33.25 -12.48
N ASP A 511 -8.43 -34.47 -12.81
CA ASP A 511 -9.65 -34.70 -13.60
C ASP A 511 -10.95 -34.34 -12.83
N GLN A 512 -10.92 -34.26 -11.50
CA GLN A 512 -12.11 -33.95 -10.68
C GLN A 512 -12.42 -32.44 -10.61
N ALA A 513 -11.48 -31.56 -11.01
CA ALA A 513 -11.64 -30.10 -10.96
C ALA A 513 -12.28 -29.50 -12.24
N GLY A 514 -12.67 -30.33 -13.22
CA GLY A 514 -13.37 -29.88 -14.43
C GLY A 514 -12.51 -29.18 -15.48
N TYR A 515 -11.19 -29.09 -15.29
CA TYR A 515 -10.26 -28.60 -16.31
C TYR A 515 -9.77 -29.76 -17.18
N GLY A 516 -10.24 -29.80 -18.42
CA GLY A 516 -9.83 -30.82 -19.39
C GLY A 516 -8.33 -30.75 -19.66
N PHE A 517 -7.57 -31.64 -19.02
CA PHE A 517 -6.23 -32.04 -19.46
C PHE A 517 -6.38 -32.77 -20.81
N ASP A 518 -6.39 -32.02 -21.90
CA ASP A 518 -6.48 -32.61 -23.23
C ASP A 518 -5.23 -33.46 -23.54
N LYS A 519 -5.42 -34.50 -24.35
CA LYS A 519 -4.55 -35.65 -24.62
C LYS A 519 -3.14 -35.31 -25.15
N SER A 520 -2.79 -34.04 -25.30
CA SER A 520 -1.50 -33.52 -25.77
C SER A 520 -0.35 -33.80 -24.78
N VAL A 521 -0.60 -33.79 -23.47
CA VAL A 521 0.44 -34.05 -22.45
C VAL A 521 0.85 -35.54 -22.43
N ARG A 522 -0.06 -36.46 -22.77
CA ARG A 522 0.27 -37.90 -22.88
C ARG A 522 1.17 -38.21 -24.09
N ALA A 523 1.10 -37.42 -25.16
CA ALA A 523 1.93 -37.60 -26.34
C ALA A 523 3.39 -37.14 -26.13
N ALA A 524 3.63 -36.12 -25.31
CA ALA A 524 4.98 -35.63 -25.01
C ALA A 524 5.84 -36.64 -24.23
N ASN A 525 5.23 -37.62 -23.56
CA ASN A 525 5.91 -38.65 -22.78
C ASN A 525 6.27 -39.92 -23.57
N GLN A 526 5.89 -40.03 -24.84
CA GLN A 526 6.18 -41.22 -25.64
C GLN A 526 6.69 -40.87 -27.05
N GLY A 527 8.02 -40.78 -27.19
CA GLY A 527 8.71 -41.02 -28.45
C GLY A 527 8.99 -39.80 -29.33
N HIS A 528 10.21 -39.80 -29.88
CA HIS A 528 10.68 -38.88 -30.90
C HIS A 528 9.72 -38.82 -32.10
N ASN A 529 9.17 -37.65 -32.41
CA ASN A 529 9.08 -37.07 -33.76
C ASN A 529 8.33 -35.72 -33.73
N ALA A 530 8.78 -34.80 -34.58
CA ALA A 530 8.23 -33.45 -34.73
C ALA A 530 6.71 -33.44 -34.93
N VAL A 531 6.01 -32.55 -34.22
CA VAL A 531 4.60 -32.23 -34.52
C VAL A 531 4.49 -30.78 -34.96
N ARG A 532 4.09 -30.63 -36.22
CA ARG A 532 3.77 -29.40 -36.93
C ARG A 532 2.42 -28.87 -36.40
N MET A 533 2.36 -27.64 -35.91
CA MET A 533 1.09 -27.01 -35.52
C MET A 533 0.22 -26.78 -36.76
N SER A 534 -1.04 -27.24 -36.70
CA SER A 534 -2.11 -26.82 -37.61
C SER A 534 -3.10 -26.02 -36.77
N TYR A 535 -3.26 -24.74 -37.06
CA TYR A 535 -4.32 -23.91 -36.48
C TYR A 535 -5.65 -24.22 -37.17
N PRO A 536 -6.77 -24.26 -36.44
CA PRO A 536 -8.04 -23.75 -36.93
C PRO A 536 -8.20 -22.31 -36.42
N LEU A 537 -8.18 -21.38 -37.37
CA LEU A 537 -8.88 -20.10 -37.25
C LEU A 537 -10.35 -20.38 -36.92
N GLU A 538 -10.86 -19.78 -35.85
CA GLU A 538 -12.22 -19.23 -35.84
C GLU A 538 -12.28 -18.11 -34.79
N PHE A 539 -12.25 -16.88 -35.29
CA PHE A 539 -12.73 -15.70 -34.59
C PHE A 539 -14.26 -15.83 -34.49
N VAL A 540 -14.83 -15.71 -33.28
CA VAL A 540 -16.20 -15.20 -33.13
C VAL A 540 -16.21 -14.07 -32.11
N ASP A 541 -16.24 -12.90 -32.71
CA ASP A 541 -16.64 -11.57 -32.28
C ASP A 541 -17.78 -11.56 -31.23
N LEU A 542 -17.59 -10.85 -30.10
CA LEU A 542 -18.68 -10.42 -29.22
C LEU A 542 -18.90 -8.92 -29.43
N GLY A 543 -19.60 -8.61 -30.53
CA GLY A 543 -20.10 -7.28 -30.86
C GLY A 543 -21.62 -7.18 -30.63
N ARG A 544 -22.00 -6.26 -29.74
CA ARG A 544 -23.31 -5.60 -29.53
C ARG A 544 -24.34 -5.76 -30.67
N TYR A 545 -25.62 -5.93 -30.34
CA TYR A 545 -26.70 -5.09 -30.92
C TYR A 545 -28.00 -5.12 -30.11
N HIS A 546 -28.58 -3.92 -29.99
CA HIS A 546 -29.91 -3.59 -29.50
C HIS A 546 -31.01 -3.97 -30.50
N SER A 547 -32.22 -4.13 -29.93
CA SER A 547 -33.54 -3.69 -30.40
C SER A 547 -34.27 -4.39 -31.57
N THR A 548 -35.58 -4.57 -31.27
CA THR A 548 -36.81 -4.38 -32.07
C THR A 548 -37.42 -5.55 -32.86
N GLU A 549 -38.74 -5.69 -32.59
CA GLU A 549 -39.81 -6.36 -33.37
C GLU A 549 -39.79 -7.90 -33.38
N GLY A 550 -40.87 -8.67 -33.20
CA GLY A 550 -42.31 -8.44 -33.15
C GLY A 550 -42.99 -9.78 -33.49
N PHE A 551 -44.20 -10.03 -32.97
CA PHE A 551 -45.18 -11.09 -33.33
C PHE A 551 -45.10 -12.51 -32.74
N THR A 552 -45.82 -12.68 -31.62
CA THR A 552 -47.04 -13.50 -31.38
C THR A 552 -47.39 -14.72 -32.25
N ILE A 553 -47.67 -15.90 -31.64
CA ILE A 553 -48.99 -16.62 -31.58
C ILE A 553 -48.87 -18.15 -31.27
N THR A 554 -49.54 -18.56 -30.16
CA THR A 554 -50.18 -19.87 -29.82
C THR A 554 -49.37 -21.17 -29.79
N GLY A 555 -49.61 -22.16 -28.91
CA GLY A 555 -50.68 -22.42 -27.94
C GLY A 555 -50.69 -23.93 -27.59
N GLY A 556 -51.23 -24.25 -26.40
CA GLY A 556 -51.52 -25.62 -25.93
C GLY A 556 -50.38 -26.31 -25.16
N ASN A 557 -50.60 -27.13 -24.13
CA ASN A 557 -51.70 -27.35 -23.19
C ASN A 557 -51.20 -28.46 -22.21
N ILE A 558 -51.31 -28.23 -20.89
CA ILE A 558 -51.77 -29.20 -19.87
C ILE A 558 -50.97 -30.50 -19.62
N GLY A 559 -50.51 -30.64 -18.37
CA GLY A 559 -50.22 -31.92 -17.71
C GLY A 559 -49.86 -31.73 -16.22
N ARG A 560 -50.87 -31.79 -15.35
CA ARG A 560 -50.79 -31.77 -13.86
C ARG A 560 -50.27 -33.10 -13.28
N MET A 561 -49.84 -33.02 -12.00
CA MET A 561 -49.70 -34.05 -10.92
C MET A 561 -48.24 -34.31 -10.54
N GLY A 562 -47.82 -34.28 -9.28
CA GLY A 562 -48.52 -34.09 -8.01
C GLY A 562 -47.52 -33.92 -6.86
N LEU A 563 -47.96 -33.21 -5.81
CA LEU A 563 -47.33 -33.05 -4.50
C LEU A 563 -47.51 -34.33 -3.67
N HIS A 564 -46.48 -34.72 -2.90
CA HIS A 564 -46.55 -35.40 -1.59
C HIS A 564 -45.15 -35.30 -0.97
N GLU A 565 -44.94 -34.43 0.02
CA GLU A 565 -45.04 -34.68 1.47
C GLU A 565 -43.70 -35.08 2.11
N LEU A 566 -43.23 -34.16 2.98
CA LEU A 566 -42.23 -34.36 4.03
C LEU A 566 -42.70 -35.40 5.05
N PRO A 567 -41.78 -35.95 5.85
CA PRO A 567 -41.98 -35.80 7.30
C PRO A 567 -40.76 -35.24 8.04
N GLN A 568 -41.11 -34.48 9.06
CA GLN A 568 -40.27 -33.92 10.12
C GLN A 568 -39.66 -35.00 11.02
N LEU A 569 -38.44 -34.73 11.50
CA LEU A 569 -38.12 -34.65 12.93
C LEU A 569 -36.85 -33.82 13.13
#